data_AF-A0A0F6IKF2-F1
#
_entry.id   AF-A0A0F6IKF2-F1
#
_cell.length_a   1.000
_cell.length_b   1.000
_cell.length_c   1.000
_cell.angle_alpha   90.00
_cell.angle_beta   90.00
_cell.angle_gamma   90.00
#
_symmetry.space_group_name_H-M   'P 1'
#
loop_
_entity.id
_entity.type
_entity.pdbx_description
1 polymer ?
#
loop_
_entity_poly.entity_id
_entity_poly.type
_entity_poly.pdbx_seq_one_letter_code
_entity_poly.pdbx_strand_id
1 'polypeptide(L)'
;MIAAKMDPNASDQNGWTPLHSATSGGHKNTVEILIRKGGNPKVKSEEGYTLIHIAASHSGANLDLIPFLIQNGANINAKLFDNGETPLHIAANKNDPQIIRLLLANGALPNIYDSGREKNTPLHIAVKYNFVECAKILLKYGADPNIKNGRGKSASELARRTGHLPDLFKINKPKFKKSKLQRSN
;
A
#
# COMPACT_ATOMS: atom_id res chain seq x y z
N MET A 1 18.48 -1.98 39.75
CA MET A 1 17.21 -1.49 39.18
C MET A 1 17.51 -0.16 38.48
N ILE A 2 17.94 -0.20 37.21
CA ILE A 2 18.19 1.03 36.43
C ILE A 2 17.07 1.09 35.40
N ALA A 3 15.89 1.57 35.83
CA ALA A 3 14.94 2.13 34.88
C ALA A 3 15.54 3.46 34.42
N ALA A 4 16.59 3.39 33.60
CA ALA A 4 17.07 4.55 32.87
C ALA A 4 15.85 5.13 32.15
N LYS A 5 15.66 6.45 32.25
CA LYS A 5 14.67 7.21 31.50
C LYS A 5 14.95 7.05 30.00
N MET A 6 14.66 5.89 29.44
CA MET A 6 14.75 5.65 28.01
C MET A 6 13.69 6.52 27.38
N ASP A 7 14.13 7.56 26.66
CA ASP A 7 13.23 8.35 25.83
C ASP A 7 12.66 7.39 24.75
N PRO A 8 11.35 7.12 24.75
CA PRO A 8 10.74 6.22 23.77
C PRO A 8 10.83 6.76 22.33
N ASN A 9 11.24 8.03 22.17
CA ASN A 9 11.44 8.70 20.89
C ASN A 9 12.90 8.87 20.50
N ALA A 10 13.85 8.39 21.32
CA ALA A 10 15.25 8.37 20.92
C ALA A 10 15.41 7.63 19.58
N SER A 11 16.22 8.17 18.68
CA SER A 11 16.51 7.58 17.38
C SER A 11 17.99 7.32 17.19
N ASP A 12 18.33 6.33 16.37
CA ASP A 12 19.70 6.14 15.88
C ASP A 12 20.05 7.12 14.75
N GLN A 13 21.25 6.96 14.18
CA GLN A 13 21.77 7.78 13.07
C GLN A 13 20.92 7.70 11.78
N ASN A 14 20.03 6.72 11.66
CA ASN A 14 19.13 6.53 10.54
C ASN A 14 17.70 7.00 10.87
N GLY A 15 17.49 7.63 12.03
CA GLY A 15 16.18 8.07 12.49
C GLY A 15 15.31 6.91 12.98
N TRP A 16 15.87 5.71 13.20
CA TRP A 16 15.12 4.57 13.72
C TRP A 16 14.93 4.70 15.23
N THR A 17 13.68 4.71 15.64
CA THR A 17 13.25 4.71 17.05
C THR A 17 12.92 3.29 17.53
N PRO A 18 12.81 3.05 18.85
CA PRO A 18 12.34 1.77 19.39
C PRO A 18 11.01 1.28 18.78
N LEU A 19 10.12 2.20 18.40
CA LEU A 19 8.86 1.87 17.72
C LEU A 19 9.10 1.27 16.33
N HIS A 20 10.08 1.75 15.56
CA HIS A 20 10.41 1.16 14.26
C HIS A 20 10.91 -0.27 14.43
N SER A 21 11.80 -0.52 15.40
CA SER A 21 12.32 -1.86 15.69
C SER A 21 11.21 -2.82 16.15
N ALA A 22 10.34 -2.38 17.07
CA ALA A 22 9.22 -3.20 17.55
C ALA A 22 8.20 -3.51 16.44
N THR A 23 7.97 -2.55 15.54
CA THR A 23 7.08 -2.72 14.37
C THR A 23 7.69 -3.68 13.36
N SER A 24 9.00 -3.61 13.12
CA SER A 24 9.74 -4.52 12.22
C SER A 24 9.63 -5.98 12.68
N GLY A 25 9.69 -6.22 13.99
CA GLY A 25 9.45 -7.56 14.56
C GLY A 25 7.98 -8.01 14.56
N GLY A 26 7.02 -7.16 14.14
CA GLY A 26 5.59 -7.47 14.20
C GLY A 26 5.03 -7.58 15.62
N HIS A 27 5.75 -7.10 16.63
CA HIS A 27 5.42 -7.26 18.05
C HIS A 27 4.39 -6.22 18.51
N LYS A 28 3.11 -6.40 18.13
CA LYS A 28 2.02 -5.46 18.47
C LYS A 28 1.98 -5.07 19.96
N ASN A 29 2.13 -6.02 20.88
CA ASN A 29 2.11 -5.74 22.31
C ASN A 29 3.27 -4.80 22.73
N THR A 30 4.46 -4.99 22.15
CA THR A 30 5.61 -4.11 22.39
C THR A 30 5.37 -2.72 21.82
N VAL A 31 4.80 -2.62 20.61
CA VAL A 31 4.42 -1.34 20.01
C VAL A 31 3.39 -0.61 20.89
N GLU A 32 2.38 -1.30 21.39
CA GLU A 32 1.36 -0.74 22.28
C GLU A 32 1.97 -0.21 23.59
N ILE A 33 2.86 -0.97 24.21
CA ILE A 33 3.56 -0.53 25.43
C ILE A 33 4.39 0.72 25.16
N LEU A 34 5.12 0.77 24.05
CA LEU A 34 5.96 1.91 23.68
C LEU A 34 5.11 3.17 23.43
N ILE A 35 3.98 3.07 22.73
CA ILE A 35 3.06 4.20 22.54
C ILE A 35 2.49 4.67 23.88
N ARG A 36 2.06 3.76 24.76
CA ARG A 36 1.55 4.10 26.11
C ARG A 36 2.60 4.80 26.98
N LYS A 37 3.89 4.54 26.75
CA LYS A 37 5.00 5.23 27.42
C LYS A 37 5.40 6.57 26.80
N GLY A 38 4.66 7.05 25.80
CA GLY A 38 4.91 8.34 25.14
C GLY A 38 5.68 8.25 23.82
N GLY A 39 5.84 7.04 23.27
CA GLY A 39 6.38 6.86 21.93
C GLY A 39 5.44 7.44 20.87
N ASN A 40 6.01 8.19 19.93
CA ASN A 40 5.25 8.87 18.89
C ASN A 40 4.95 7.90 17.71
N PRO A 41 3.68 7.55 17.44
CA PRO A 41 3.32 6.66 16.32
C PRO A 41 3.50 7.30 14.94
N LYS A 42 3.75 8.62 14.87
CA LYS A 42 3.95 9.39 13.63
C LYS A 42 5.43 9.57 13.26
N VAL A 43 6.33 8.84 13.92
CA VAL A 43 7.76 8.87 13.64
C VAL A 43 8.05 8.51 12.19
N LYS A 44 9.17 9.07 11.70
CA LYS A 44 9.75 8.79 10.40
C LYS A 44 11.24 8.58 10.56
N SER A 45 11.81 7.61 9.85
CA SER A 45 13.25 7.52 9.66
C SER A 45 13.77 8.63 8.75
N GLU A 46 15.10 8.74 8.60
CA GLU A 46 15.74 9.69 7.68
C GLU A 46 15.33 9.48 6.20
N GLU A 47 14.92 8.27 5.84
CA GLU A 47 14.40 7.95 4.49
C GLU A 47 12.87 8.14 4.40
N GLY A 48 12.21 8.51 5.49
CA GLY A 48 10.78 8.72 5.57
C GLY A 48 9.96 7.46 5.86
N TYR A 49 10.60 6.34 6.26
CA TYR A 49 9.86 5.15 6.66
C TYR A 49 9.01 5.45 7.89
N THR A 50 7.72 5.16 7.80
CA THR A 50 6.80 5.23 8.93
C THR A 50 6.60 3.81 9.46
N LEU A 51 5.95 3.70 10.62
CA LEU A 51 5.56 2.40 11.16
C LEU A 51 4.67 1.60 10.18
N ILE A 52 3.80 2.26 9.41
CA ILE A 52 2.96 1.57 8.42
C ILE A 52 3.80 1.07 7.22
N HIS A 53 4.82 1.81 6.78
CA HIS A 53 5.75 1.32 5.75
C HIS A 53 6.45 0.03 6.20
N ILE A 54 6.93 -0.01 7.45
CA ILE A 54 7.60 -1.19 8.03
C ILE A 54 6.63 -2.36 8.20
N ALA A 55 5.41 -2.11 8.71
CA ALA A 55 4.41 -3.15 8.85
C ALA A 55 3.99 -3.73 7.48
N ALA A 56 3.95 -2.90 6.43
CA ALA A 56 3.59 -3.33 5.08
C ALA A 56 4.72 -4.06 4.33
N SER A 57 5.99 -3.94 4.78
CA SER A 57 7.13 -4.55 4.09
C SER A 57 7.39 -6.01 4.51
N HIS A 58 6.75 -6.49 5.58
CA HIS A 58 6.95 -7.81 6.15
C HIS A 58 5.72 -8.70 5.93
N SER A 59 5.86 -9.72 5.06
CA SER A 59 4.83 -10.74 4.87
C SER A 59 4.65 -11.55 6.17
N GLY A 60 3.42 -11.63 6.67
CA GLY A 60 3.13 -12.29 7.95
C GLY A 60 3.25 -11.37 9.18
N ALA A 61 3.42 -10.06 8.97
CA ALA A 61 3.22 -9.07 10.04
C ALA A 61 1.85 -9.26 10.70
N ASN A 62 1.78 -8.98 12.00
CA ASN A 62 0.53 -9.00 12.74
C ASN A 62 -0.47 -8.05 12.07
N LEU A 63 -1.53 -8.60 11.47
CA LEU A 63 -2.50 -7.84 10.67
C LEU A 63 -3.26 -6.78 11.48
N ASP A 64 -3.30 -6.91 12.80
CA ASP A 64 -3.92 -5.89 13.66
C ASP A 64 -3.02 -4.67 13.88
N LEU A 65 -1.73 -4.75 13.53
CA LEU A 65 -0.78 -3.68 13.78
C LEU A 65 -1.08 -2.46 12.91
N ILE A 66 -1.41 -2.64 11.63
CA ILE A 66 -1.75 -1.52 10.73
C ILE A 66 -2.99 -0.77 11.21
N PRO A 67 -4.15 -1.41 11.48
CA PRO A 67 -5.31 -0.73 12.05
C PRO A 67 -5.00 -0.02 13.38
N PHE A 68 -4.23 -0.66 14.26
CA PHE A 68 -3.83 -0.07 15.53
C PHE A 68 -2.98 1.20 15.35
N LEU A 69 -2.00 1.19 14.45
CA LEU A 69 -1.18 2.36 14.15
C LEU A 69 -2.02 3.51 13.59
N ILE A 70 -2.98 3.21 12.72
CA ILE A 70 -3.90 4.21 12.15
C ILE A 70 -4.80 4.84 13.22
N GLN A 71 -5.34 4.03 14.14
CA GLN A 71 -6.12 4.51 15.29
C GLN A 71 -5.29 5.45 16.18
N ASN A 72 -3.96 5.26 16.22
CA ASN A 72 -3.02 6.12 16.92
C ASN A 72 -2.48 7.27 16.05
N GLY A 73 -3.10 7.53 14.89
CA GLY A 73 -2.83 8.70 14.06
C GLY A 73 -1.68 8.56 13.05
N ALA A 74 -1.19 7.34 12.80
CA ALA A 74 -0.25 7.10 11.71
C ALA A 74 -0.92 7.33 10.34
N ASN A 75 -0.19 7.95 9.40
CA ASN A 75 -0.71 8.25 8.07
C ASN A 75 -0.53 7.05 7.12
N ILE A 76 -1.62 6.39 6.75
CA ILE A 76 -1.63 5.24 5.83
C ILE A 76 -1.16 5.57 4.40
N ASN A 77 -1.23 6.85 4.01
CA ASN A 77 -0.83 7.34 2.69
C ASN A 77 0.49 8.13 2.74
N ALA A 78 1.30 7.94 3.79
CA ALA A 78 2.63 8.54 3.87
C ALA A 78 3.47 8.14 2.66
N LYS A 79 4.39 9.03 2.26
CA LYS A 79 5.34 8.81 1.16
C LYS A 79 6.76 8.76 1.71
N LEU A 80 7.56 7.81 1.24
CA LEU A 80 9.02 7.83 1.42
C LEU A 80 9.63 9.06 0.73
N PHE A 81 10.77 9.53 1.23
CA PHE A 81 11.37 10.77 0.74
C PHE A 81 12.13 10.59 -0.58
N ASP A 82 12.70 9.42 -0.82
CA ASP A 82 13.56 9.13 -1.96
C ASP A 82 12.75 8.84 -3.24
N ASN A 83 11.71 8.02 -3.14
CA ASN A 83 11.00 7.45 -4.27
C ASN A 83 9.50 7.68 -4.19
N GLY A 84 9.00 8.32 -3.12
CA GLY A 84 7.59 8.66 -2.95
C GLY A 84 6.65 7.45 -2.82
N GLU A 85 7.18 6.25 -2.59
CA GLU A 85 6.37 5.06 -2.37
C GLU A 85 5.51 5.22 -1.11
N THR A 86 4.27 4.73 -1.19
CA THR A 86 3.38 4.59 -0.04
C THR A 86 3.44 3.16 0.48
N PRO A 87 2.88 2.85 1.68
CA PRO A 87 2.79 1.48 2.15
C PRO A 87 2.09 0.54 1.16
N LEU A 88 1.14 1.04 0.37
CA LEU A 88 0.46 0.28 -0.67
C LEU A 88 1.37 -0.06 -1.86
N HIS A 89 2.33 0.82 -2.21
CA HIS A 89 3.35 0.50 -3.22
C HIS A 89 4.28 -0.60 -2.73
N ILE A 90 4.75 -0.50 -1.48
CA ILE A 90 5.60 -1.53 -0.85
C ILE A 90 4.89 -2.88 -0.86
N ALA A 91 3.63 -2.95 -0.42
CA ALA A 91 2.86 -4.19 -0.40
C ALA A 91 2.65 -4.78 -1.82
N ALA A 92 2.43 -3.92 -2.83
CA ALA A 92 2.35 -4.35 -4.23
C ALA A 92 3.69 -4.89 -4.75
N ASN A 93 4.81 -4.25 -4.44
CA ASN A 93 6.15 -4.72 -4.81
C ASN A 93 6.52 -6.05 -4.13
N LYS A 94 6.03 -6.28 -2.90
CA LYS A 94 6.23 -7.53 -2.17
C LYS A 94 5.27 -8.65 -2.59
N ASN A 95 4.33 -8.38 -3.48
CA ASN A 95 3.27 -9.32 -3.87
C ASN A 95 2.51 -9.86 -2.64
N ASP A 96 2.05 -8.98 -1.75
CA ASP A 96 1.28 -9.37 -0.55
C ASP A 96 -0.20 -8.97 -0.65
N PRO A 97 -1.07 -9.83 -1.24
CA PRO A 97 -2.51 -9.61 -1.31
C PRO A 97 -3.19 -9.34 0.03
N GLN A 98 -2.68 -9.89 1.14
CA GLN A 98 -3.33 -9.73 2.45
C GLN A 98 -3.11 -8.30 2.98
N ILE A 99 -1.86 -7.83 2.94
CA ILE A 99 -1.53 -6.46 3.34
C ILE A 99 -2.16 -5.44 2.39
N ILE A 100 -2.20 -5.70 1.08
CA ILE A 100 -2.91 -4.83 0.12
C ILE A 100 -4.39 -4.68 0.51
N ARG A 101 -5.10 -5.79 0.78
CA ARG A 101 -6.50 -5.74 1.24
C ARG A 101 -6.64 -4.95 2.53
N LEU A 102 -5.78 -5.20 3.50
CA LEU A 102 -5.82 -4.53 4.80
C LEU A 102 -5.62 -3.02 4.67
N LEU A 103 -4.62 -2.59 3.90
CA LEU A 103 -4.35 -1.17 3.66
C LEU A 103 -5.54 -0.49 2.96
N LEU A 104 -6.08 -1.10 1.90
CA LEU A 104 -7.20 -0.54 1.16
C LEU A 104 -8.48 -0.46 2.00
N ALA A 105 -8.77 -1.50 2.79
CA ALA A 105 -9.91 -1.52 3.71
C ALA A 105 -9.81 -0.43 4.81
N ASN A 106 -8.60 0.04 5.11
CA ASN A 106 -8.34 1.10 6.08
C ASN A 106 -8.03 2.46 5.43
N GLY A 107 -8.41 2.67 4.17
CA GLY A 107 -8.38 3.99 3.52
C GLY A 107 -7.10 4.33 2.77
N ALA A 108 -6.27 3.34 2.41
CA ALA A 108 -5.16 3.57 1.49
C ALA A 108 -5.71 3.96 0.11
N LEU A 109 -5.14 4.99 -0.50
CA LEU A 109 -5.57 5.50 -1.80
C LEU A 109 -4.90 4.68 -2.92
N PRO A 110 -5.67 4.00 -3.79
CA PRO A 110 -5.12 3.06 -4.77
C PRO A 110 -4.44 3.73 -5.98
N ASN A 111 -4.65 5.03 -6.18
CA ASN A 111 -4.23 5.78 -7.38
C ASN A 111 -3.11 6.80 -7.11
N ILE A 112 -2.42 6.70 -5.95
CA ILE A 112 -1.26 7.54 -5.69
C ILE A 112 -0.12 7.11 -6.62
N TYR A 113 0.54 8.08 -7.25
CA TYR A 113 1.82 7.87 -7.92
C TYR A 113 2.98 7.87 -6.92
N ASP A 114 3.89 6.92 -7.05
CA ASP A 114 5.26 7.06 -6.58
C ASP A 114 5.96 8.26 -7.28
N SER A 115 7.09 8.66 -6.73
CA SER A 115 7.97 9.70 -7.28
C SER A 115 9.21 9.12 -7.94
N GLY A 116 9.23 7.80 -8.18
CA GLY A 116 10.29 7.15 -8.93
C GLY A 116 10.29 7.56 -10.40
N ARG A 117 11.29 7.09 -11.16
CA ARG A 117 11.43 7.44 -12.59
C ARG A 117 10.21 7.12 -13.44
N GLU A 118 9.49 6.05 -13.10
CA GLU A 118 8.31 5.64 -13.85
C GLU A 118 7.01 6.30 -13.36
N LYS A 119 7.00 6.95 -12.18
CA LYS A 119 5.79 7.48 -11.53
C LYS A 119 4.65 6.47 -11.56
N ASN A 120 4.87 5.28 -11.01
CA ASN A 120 3.90 4.19 -11.06
C ASN A 120 2.86 4.34 -9.96
N THR A 121 1.68 3.77 -10.17
CA THR A 121 0.75 3.46 -9.09
C THR A 121 0.92 2.01 -8.64
N PRO A 122 0.36 1.57 -7.50
CA PRO A 122 0.44 0.17 -7.06
C PRO A 122 -0.10 -0.80 -8.12
N LEU A 123 -1.10 -0.41 -8.91
CA LEU A 123 -1.62 -1.24 -9.99
C LEU A 123 -0.61 -1.40 -11.15
N HIS A 124 0.14 -0.37 -11.49
CA HIS A 124 1.23 -0.49 -12.49
C HIS A 124 2.28 -1.50 -12.04
N ILE A 125 2.66 -1.48 -10.75
CA ILE A 125 3.59 -2.45 -10.15
C ILE A 125 3.03 -3.87 -10.28
N ALA A 126 1.79 -4.09 -9.83
CA ALA A 126 1.17 -5.41 -9.88
C ALA A 126 1.07 -5.96 -11.32
N VAL A 127 0.76 -5.12 -12.30
CA VAL A 127 0.74 -5.52 -13.72
C VAL A 127 2.13 -5.82 -14.26
N LYS A 128 3.10 -4.93 -13.99
CA LYS A 128 4.48 -5.05 -14.47
C LYS A 128 5.09 -6.40 -14.08
N TYR A 129 4.81 -6.87 -12.87
CA TYR A 129 5.33 -8.14 -12.35
C TYR A 129 4.34 -9.32 -12.43
N ASN A 130 3.21 -9.15 -13.12
CA ASN A 130 2.18 -10.19 -13.31
C ASN A 130 1.57 -10.73 -11.99
N PHE A 131 1.44 -9.88 -10.97
CA PHE A 131 0.84 -10.21 -9.68
C PHE A 131 -0.69 -10.18 -9.76
N VAL A 132 -1.26 -11.29 -10.24
CA VAL A 132 -2.69 -11.44 -10.57
C VAL A 132 -3.61 -11.06 -9.41
N GLU A 133 -3.38 -11.65 -8.23
CA GLU A 133 -4.25 -11.42 -7.08
C GLU A 133 -4.14 -9.99 -6.54
N CYS A 134 -2.93 -9.43 -6.50
CA CYS A 134 -2.71 -8.03 -6.15
C CYS A 134 -3.47 -7.09 -7.09
N ALA A 135 -3.36 -7.30 -8.40
CA ALA A 135 -4.04 -6.48 -9.41
C ALA A 135 -5.58 -6.59 -9.29
N LYS A 136 -6.13 -7.79 -9.08
CA LYS A 136 -7.57 -7.99 -8.84
C LYS A 136 -8.07 -7.21 -7.63
N ILE A 137 -7.33 -7.26 -6.51
CA ILE A 137 -7.71 -6.56 -5.28
C ILE A 137 -7.65 -5.05 -5.50
N LEU A 138 -6.57 -4.54 -6.09
CA LEU A 138 -6.41 -3.12 -6.38
C LEU A 138 -7.58 -2.60 -7.23
N LEU A 139 -7.95 -3.33 -8.29
CA LEU A 139 -9.11 -3.00 -9.12
C LEU A 139 -10.43 -3.04 -8.34
N LYS A 140 -10.64 -4.07 -7.51
CA LYS A 140 -11.83 -4.20 -6.66
C LYS A 140 -12.00 -3.00 -5.74
N TYR A 141 -10.91 -2.39 -5.28
CA TYR A 141 -10.90 -1.22 -4.40
C TYR A 141 -10.72 0.11 -5.14
N GLY A 142 -10.97 0.16 -6.46
CA GLY A 142 -11.06 1.41 -7.21
C GLY A 142 -9.72 1.92 -7.77
N ALA A 143 -8.71 1.07 -7.92
CA ALA A 143 -7.56 1.41 -8.76
C ALA A 143 -8.03 1.62 -10.21
N ASP A 144 -7.67 2.74 -10.81
CA ASP A 144 -8.02 3.04 -12.20
C ASP A 144 -6.98 2.40 -13.14
N PRO A 145 -7.37 1.45 -14.00
CA PRO A 145 -6.45 0.79 -14.92
C PRO A 145 -5.97 1.68 -16.08
N ASN A 146 -6.54 2.86 -16.27
CA ASN A 146 -6.33 3.72 -17.43
C ASN A 146 -5.50 4.98 -17.13
N ILE A 147 -5.21 5.28 -15.86
CA ILE A 147 -4.28 6.37 -15.51
C ILE A 147 -2.88 6.05 -16.05
N LYS A 148 -2.21 7.05 -16.61
CA LYS A 148 -0.91 6.88 -17.24
C LYS A 148 0.20 7.20 -16.26
N ASN A 149 1.17 6.31 -16.14
CA ASN A 149 2.41 6.57 -15.41
C ASN A 149 3.30 7.60 -16.15
N GLY A 150 4.47 7.89 -15.57
CA GLY A 150 5.47 8.81 -16.13
C GLY A 150 6.05 8.40 -17.49
N ARG A 151 5.86 7.15 -17.94
CA ARG A 151 6.19 6.71 -19.30
C ARG A 151 5.01 6.86 -20.29
N GLY A 152 3.90 7.47 -19.87
CA GLY A 152 2.69 7.61 -20.67
C GLY A 152 1.95 6.29 -20.93
N LYS A 153 2.19 5.26 -20.10
CA LYS A 153 1.53 3.95 -20.20
C LYS A 153 0.60 3.75 -19.02
N SER A 154 -0.61 3.31 -19.29
CA SER A 154 -1.54 2.84 -18.27
C SER A 154 -1.32 1.38 -17.89
N ALA A 155 -1.86 0.97 -16.75
CA ALA A 155 -1.83 -0.41 -16.30
C ALA A 155 -2.45 -1.38 -17.32
N SER A 156 -3.60 -1.04 -17.91
CA SER A 156 -4.24 -1.87 -18.96
C SER A 156 -3.41 -1.97 -20.23
N GLU A 157 -2.74 -0.89 -20.66
CA GLU A 157 -1.83 -0.89 -21.80
C GLU A 157 -0.56 -1.70 -21.54
N LEU A 158 0.00 -1.63 -20.32
CA LEU A 158 1.14 -2.45 -19.90
C LEU A 158 0.77 -3.93 -19.98
N ALA A 159 -0.35 -4.34 -19.40
CA ALA A 159 -0.85 -5.71 -19.42
C ALA A 159 -0.96 -6.26 -20.86
N ARG A 160 -1.58 -5.48 -21.76
CA ARG A 160 -1.70 -5.85 -23.18
C ARG A 160 -0.34 -6.00 -23.87
N ARG A 161 0.61 -5.12 -23.56
CA ARG A 161 1.94 -5.12 -24.20
C ARG A 161 2.83 -6.25 -23.71
N THR A 162 2.77 -6.57 -22.41
CA THR A 162 3.60 -7.62 -21.82
C THR A 162 2.95 -9.00 -21.87
N GLY A 163 1.66 -9.08 -22.21
CA GLY A 163 0.88 -10.32 -22.12
C GLY A 163 0.54 -10.71 -20.67
N HIS A 164 0.83 -9.86 -19.70
CA HIS A 164 0.48 -10.09 -18.30
C HIS A 164 -1.00 -9.83 -18.09
N LEU A 165 -1.64 -10.60 -17.20
CA LEU A 165 -3.04 -10.40 -16.80
C LEU A 165 -4.02 -10.29 -17.99
N PRO A 166 -3.93 -11.18 -19.01
CA PRO A 166 -4.59 -10.98 -20.29
C PRO A 166 -6.12 -10.91 -20.16
N ASP A 167 -6.70 -11.55 -19.14
CA ASP A 167 -8.15 -11.56 -18.90
C ASP A 167 -8.65 -10.40 -18.04
N LEU A 168 -7.77 -9.77 -17.26
CA LEU A 168 -8.18 -8.84 -16.20
C LEU A 168 -8.68 -7.49 -16.75
N PHE A 169 -8.17 -7.07 -17.91
CA PHE A 169 -8.48 -5.79 -18.54
C PHE A 169 -9.27 -5.95 -19.85
N LYS A 170 -9.80 -7.14 -20.13
CA LYS A 170 -10.65 -7.34 -21.31
C LYS A 170 -11.89 -6.45 -21.16
N ILE A 171 -12.09 -5.59 -22.17
CA ILE A 171 -13.22 -4.67 -22.26
C ILE A 171 -14.50 -5.46 -22.00
N ASN A 172 -15.19 -5.14 -20.91
CA ASN A 172 -16.58 -5.50 -20.71
C ASN A 172 -17.35 -4.79 -21.83
N LYS A 173 -17.51 -5.43 -23.00
CA LYS A 173 -18.47 -4.95 -23.99
C LYS A 173 -19.82 -5.03 -23.29
N PRO A 174 -20.51 -3.91 -23.01
CA PRO A 174 -21.84 -3.99 -22.43
C PRO A 174 -22.66 -4.91 -23.33
N LYS A 175 -23.25 -5.96 -22.75
CA LYS A 175 -24.24 -6.78 -23.45
C LYS A 175 -25.42 -5.87 -23.73
N PHE A 176 -25.42 -5.18 -24.87
CA PHE A 176 -26.60 -4.53 -25.40
C PHE A 176 -27.63 -5.64 -25.66
N LYS A 177 -28.49 -5.90 -24.68
CA LYS A 177 -29.77 -6.56 -24.94
C LYS A 177 -30.53 -5.59 -25.84
N LYS A 178 -30.55 -5.87 -27.15
CA LYS A 178 -31.55 -5.28 -28.04
C LYS A 178 -32.90 -5.74 -27.50
N SER A 179 -33.56 -4.92 -26.67
CA SER A 179 -34.98 -5.11 -26.39
C SER A 179 -35.70 -4.89 -27.71
N LYS A 180 -36.35 -5.97 -28.16
CA LYS A 180 -37.12 -6.04 -29.38
C LYS A 180 -38.06 -4.84 -29.47
N LEU A 181 -38.10 -4.26 -30.67
CA LEU A 181 -39.23 -3.52 -31.20
C LEU A 181 -40.54 -4.07 -30.62
N GLN A 182 -41.24 -3.27 -29.81
CA GLN A 182 -42.69 -3.32 -29.82
C GLN A 182 -43.13 -2.31 -30.87
N ARG A 183 -43.30 -2.83 -32.09
CA ARG A 183 -44.31 -2.30 -33.01
C ARG A 183 -45.61 -2.95 -32.59
N SER A 184 -46.58 -2.16 -32.20
CA SER A 184 -47.98 -2.56 -32.15
C SER A 184 -48.84 -1.30 -32.17
N ASN A 185 -49.41 -1.10 -33.36
CA ASN A 185 -50.63 -0.38 -33.76
C ASN A 185 -50.87 1.04 -33.24
#